data_AF-A0A8T2I3P6-F1
#
_entry.id   AF-A0A8T2I3P6-F1
#
_cell.length_a   1.000
_cell.length_b   1.000
_cell.length_c   1.000
_cell.angle_alpha   90.00
_cell.angle_beta   90.00
_cell.angle_gamma   90.00
#
_symmetry.space_group_name_H-M   'P 1'
#
loop_
_entity.id
_entity.type
_entity.pdbx_description
1 polymer ?
#
loop_
_entity_poly.entity_id
_entity_poly.type
_entity_poly.pdbx_seq_one_letter_code
_entity_poly.pdbx_strand_id
1 'polypeptide(L)'
;MAGKILVVATSWHDTLGDAPTGSWVEEIASPYYAWRSHGFQVTLASIKGGEVHFDPSSTSGDFLTKEADAFLKGADTAAMIQNTKSVADFSEEDLNQYDALFIPGGHGIMFDGPESSELKKIVEHMWKQGKIISAVCHGPAGLLPAVDPSSGDSILKGKRACGFTNSEERAVGKHDLVPYSLEDKMKELGADFECGPADWSEYVVKDGKLITGQNPQSSRAVAEVVASTVLPHIPPQHEGKAEGEGFKARGHPVTGEHHAHGDDKVPPHPQSHMHQWQSPVRQTTHTGPGTASRSARPDKSYVG
;
A
#
# COMPACT_ATOMS: atom_id res chain seq x y z
N MET A 1 2.84 -26.25 -8.41
CA MET A 1 2.85 -25.28 -7.30
C MET A 1 2.41 -23.92 -7.84
N ALA A 2 1.74 -23.10 -7.04
CA ALA A 2 1.03 -21.88 -7.45
C ALA A 2 1.92 -20.67 -7.84
N GLY A 3 3.22 -20.72 -7.58
CA GLY A 3 4.20 -19.69 -7.96
C GLY A 3 4.99 -19.16 -6.75
N LYS A 4 5.95 -18.26 -7.00
CA LYS A 4 6.74 -17.59 -5.96
C LYS A 4 6.66 -16.06 -6.09
N ILE A 5 6.43 -15.39 -4.96
CA ILE A 5 6.36 -13.93 -4.86
C ILE A 5 7.51 -13.43 -3.99
N LEU A 6 8.27 -12.46 -4.50
CA LEU A 6 9.26 -11.72 -3.72
C LEU A 6 8.62 -10.42 -3.23
N VAL A 7 8.55 -10.24 -1.91
CA VAL A 7 8.13 -9.00 -1.27
C VAL A 7 9.38 -8.26 -0.80
N VAL A 8 9.51 -6.98 -1.15
CA VAL A 8 10.65 -6.14 -0.72
C VAL A 8 10.16 -4.95 0.10
N ALA A 9 10.34 -5.02 1.41
CA ALA A 9 10.03 -3.94 2.34
C ALA A 9 11.13 -2.87 2.40
N THR A 10 10.76 -1.66 2.82
CA THR A 10 11.73 -0.63 3.21
C THR A 10 12.52 -1.08 4.44
N SER A 11 13.73 -0.58 4.59
CA SER A 11 14.53 -0.66 5.82
C SER A 11 14.66 0.71 6.51
N TRP A 12 14.11 1.77 5.92
CA TRP A 12 14.06 3.09 6.52
C TRP A 12 13.00 3.14 7.61
N HIS A 13 13.40 3.52 8.81
CA HIS A 13 12.53 3.56 9.99
C HIS A 13 12.86 4.74 10.91
N ASP A 14 13.43 5.80 10.34
CA ASP A 14 13.73 7.04 11.06
C ASP A 14 12.46 7.92 11.17
N THR A 15 12.62 9.12 11.72
CA THR A 15 11.52 10.09 11.92
C THR A 15 11.10 10.80 10.63
N LEU A 16 9.79 10.88 10.42
CA LEU A 16 9.13 11.74 9.45
C LEU A 16 8.38 12.84 10.23
N GLY A 17 8.96 14.04 10.28
CA GLY A 17 8.54 15.06 11.25
C GLY A 17 8.87 14.61 12.67
N ASP A 18 7.86 14.55 13.55
CA ASP A 18 8.04 14.22 14.97
C ASP A 18 7.79 12.73 15.31
N ALA A 19 7.48 11.90 14.31
CA ALA A 19 7.12 10.49 14.53
C ALA A 19 7.95 9.54 13.65
N PRO A 20 8.33 8.35 14.16
CA PRO A 20 9.00 7.34 13.35
C PRO A 20 8.07 6.80 12.25
N THR A 21 8.66 6.34 11.15
CA THR A 21 7.94 5.65 10.07
C THR A 21 8.55 4.26 9.82
N GLY A 22 8.10 3.58 8.77
CA GLY A 22 8.56 2.26 8.38
C GLY A 22 7.70 1.70 7.24
N SER A 23 7.68 0.38 7.12
CA SER A 23 6.68 -0.30 6.28
C SER A 23 5.28 -0.19 6.88
N TRP A 24 4.26 -0.16 6.03
CA TRP A 24 2.88 -0.28 6.48
C TRP A 24 2.49 -1.76 6.63
N VAL A 25 2.15 -2.22 7.83
CA VAL A 25 1.99 -3.66 8.10
C VAL A 25 0.89 -4.32 7.28
N GLU A 26 -0.25 -3.65 7.07
CA GLU A 26 -1.38 -4.18 6.30
C GLU A 26 -0.97 -4.47 4.85
N GLU A 27 -0.09 -3.64 4.30
CA GLU A 27 0.39 -3.75 2.92
C GLU A 27 1.33 -4.93 2.72
N ILE A 28 1.79 -5.58 3.80
CA ILE A 28 2.53 -6.85 3.76
C ILE A 28 1.63 -8.01 4.16
N ALA A 29 0.93 -7.86 5.28
CA ALA A 29 0.14 -8.90 5.92
C ALA A 29 -1.01 -9.38 5.01
N SER A 30 -1.79 -8.44 4.46
CA SER A 30 -2.94 -8.82 3.64
C SER A 30 -2.54 -9.51 2.34
N PRO A 31 -1.56 -8.99 1.57
CA PRO A 31 -1.04 -9.71 0.41
C PRO A 31 -0.43 -11.07 0.74
N TYR A 32 0.32 -11.16 1.85
CA TYR A 32 0.88 -12.43 2.32
C TYR A 32 -0.21 -13.50 2.50
N TYR A 33 -1.26 -13.22 3.26
CA TYR A 33 -2.31 -14.21 3.50
C TYR A 33 -3.13 -14.52 2.25
N ALA A 34 -3.41 -13.52 1.40
CA ALA A 34 -4.08 -13.73 0.12
C ALA A 34 -3.28 -14.71 -0.77
N TRP A 35 -1.99 -14.47 -0.97
CA TRP A 35 -1.15 -15.37 -1.78
C TRP A 35 -0.96 -16.75 -1.15
N ARG A 36 -0.81 -16.83 0.18
CA ARG A 36 -0.72 -18.13 0.88
C ARG A 36 -1.99 -18.95 0.69
N SER A 37 -3.17 -18.31 0.68
CA SER A 37 -4.45 -18.99 0.43
C SER A 37 -4.53 -19.60 -0.97
N HIS A 38 -3.85 -18.99 -1.95
CA HIS A 38 -3.71 -19.51 -3.32
C HIS A 38 -2.53 -20.48 -3.49
N GLY A 39 -1.80 -20.79 -2.42
CA GLY A 39 -0.70 -21.76 -2.42
C GLY A 39 0.65 -21.22 -2.88
N PHE A 40 0.81 -19.91 -3.03
CA PHE A 40 2.09 -19.30 -3.39
C PHE A 40 3.12 -19.44 -2.26
N GLN A 41 4.39 -19.46 -2.65
CA GLN A 41 5.49 -19.23 -1.73
C GLN A 41 5.77 -17.73 -1.70
N VAL A 42 5.84 -17.15 -0.50
CA VAL A 42 6.10 -15.72 -0.31
C VAL A 42 7.43 -15.59 0.44
N THR A 43 8.37 -14.87 -0.16
CA THR A 43 9.63 -14.49 0.49
C THR A 43 9.55 -13.01 0.85
N LEU A 44 9.80 -12.68 2.13
CA LEU A 44 10.00 -11.30 2.55
C LEU A 44 11.50 -10.97 2.58
N ALA A 45 11.86 -9.94 1.83
CA ALA A 45 13.16 -9.30 1.83
C ALA A 45 12.99 -7.84 2.30
N SER A 46 14.09 -7.18 2.65
CA SER A 46 14.10 -5.72 2.84
C SER A 46 15.35 -5.11 2.21
N ILE A 47 15.36 -3.79 2.01
CA ILE A 47 16.46 -3.09 1.32
C ILE A 47 17.82 -3.35 1.99
N LYS A 48 17.90 -3.40 3.31
CA LYS A 48 19.15 -3.67 4.06
C LYS A 48 19.21 -5.06 4.69
N GLY A 49 18.14 -5.85 4.61
CA GLY A 49 17.99 -7.09 5.36
C GLY A 49 17.71 -6.85 6.84
N GLY A 50 17.59 -7.93 7.61
CA GLY A 50 17.36 -7.87 9.05
C GLY A 50 15.89 -7.70 9.44
N GLU A 51 15.63 -6.95 10.51
CA GLU A 51 14.27 -6.71 11.00
C GLU A 51 13.53 -5.72 10.10
N VAL A 52 12.28 -6.03 9.74
CA VAL A 52 11.36 -5.07 9.14
C VAL A 52 10.69 -4.26 10.25
N HIS A 53 10.95 -2.96 10.25
CA HIS A 53 10.30 -2.02 11.15
C HIS A 53 9.03 -1.45 10.51
N PHE A 54 7.96 -1.41 11.31
CA PHE A 54 6.65 -0.95 10.86
C PHE A 54 6.35 0.47 11.35
N ASP A 55 5.65 1.26 10.54
CA ASP A 55 5.08 2.54 10.99
C ASP A 55 4.14 2.27 12.18
N PRO A 56 4.34 2.88 13.36
CA PRO A 56 3.52 2.61 14.54
C PRO A 56 2.04 2.91 14.37
N SER A 57 1.70 3.81 13.44
CA SER A 57 0.32 4.12 13.09
C SER A 57 -0.38 2.92 12.48
N SER A 58 0.37 2.02 11.82
CA SER A 58 -0.17 0.82 11.18
C SER A 58 -0.30 -0.37 12.15
N THR A 59 0.33 -0.32 13.33
CA THR A 59 0.37 -1.44 14.29
C THR A 59 -0.59 -1.29 15.46
N SER A 60 -1.44 -0.26 15.46
CA SER A 60 -2.37 0.00 16.56
C SER A 60 -3.64 0.71 16.11
N GLY A 61 -4.64 0.77 17.00
CA GLY A 61 -5.89 1.49 16.77
C GLY A 61 -6.70 0.95 15.59
N ASP A 62 -7.41 1.84 14.91
CA ASP A 62 -8.32 1.50 13.81
C ASP A 62 -7.60 1.03 12.54
N PHE A 63 -6.28 1.26 12.44
CA PHE A 63 -5.47 0.80 11.31
C PHE A 63 -4.90 -0.62 11.50
N LEU A 64 -4.94 -1.17 12.72
CA LEU A 64 -4.54 -2.55 12.98
C LEU A 64 -5.67 -3.50 12.55
N THR A 65 -5.55 -4.05 11.35
CA THR A 65 -6.49 -5.06 10.85
C THR A 65 -6.26 -6.43 11.53
N LYS A 66 -7.20 -7.36 11.31
CA LYS A 66 -7.06 -8.74 11.78
C LYS A 66 -5.86 -9.46 11.14
N GLU A 67 -5.63 -9.24 9.85
CA GLU A 67 -4.52 -9.85 9.13
C GLU A 67 -3.19 -9.24 9.58
N ALA A 68 -3.11 -7.92 9.76
CA ALA A 68 -1.97 -7.25 10.34
C ALA A 68 -1.63 -7.77 11.76
N ASP A 69 -2.64 -7.87 12.64
CA ASP A 69 -2.45 -8.39 14.00
C ASP A 69 -1.97 -9.85 14.00
N ALA A 70 -2.55 -10.68 13.14
CA ALA A 70 -2.13 -12.08 12.96
C ALA A 70 -0.70 -12.18 12.42
N PHE A 71 -0.31 -11.30 11.49
CA PHE A 71 1.03 -11.27 10.92
C PHE A 71 2.09 -10.87 11.94
N LEU A 72 1.80 -9.86 12.77
CA LEU A 72 2.71 -9.41 13.83
C LEU A 72 2.91 -10.46 14.94
N LYS A 73 1.85 -11.21 15.27
CA LYS A 73 1.85 -12.19 16.37
C LYS A 73 2.14 -13.63 15.92
N GLY A 74 2.14 -13.89 14.62
CA GLY A 74 2.28 -15.23 14.06
C GLY A 74 3.66 -15.82 14.29
N ALA A 75 3.72 -17.06 14.79
CA ALA A 75 4.99 -17.75 14.98
C ALA A 75 5.74 -17.97 13.65
N ASP A 76 5.00 -18.25 12.58
CA ASP A 76 5.56 -18.48 11.24
C ASP A 76 6.02 -17.19 10.54
N THR A 77 5.46 -16.04 10.92
CA THR A 77 5.75 -14.73 10.33
C THR A 77 6.78 -13.96 11.16
N ALA A 78 6.91 -14.22 12.46
CA ALA A 78 7.89 -13.58 13.33
C ALA A 78 9.34 -13.75 12.82
N ALA A 79 9.72 -14.98 12.44
CA ALA A 79 11.06 -15.24 11.89
C ALA A 79 11.30 -14.50 10.56
N MET A 80 10.25 -14.40 9.73
CA MET A 80 10.27 -13.70 8.45
C MET A 80 10.44 -12.19 8.63
N ILE A 81 9.76 -11.60 9.61
CA ILE A 81 9.89 -10.17 9.96
C ILE A 81 11.29 -9.86 10.51
N GLN A 82 11.83 -10.72 11.37
CA GLN A 82 13.10 -10.47 12.08
C GLN A 82 14.35 -10.73 11.23
N ASN A 83 14.26 -11.59 10.21
CA ASN A 83 15.43 -12.10 9.50
C ASN A 83 15.22 -12.05 7.98
N THR A 84 14.92 -10.88 7.43
CA THR A 84 14.84 -10.73 5.98
C THR A 84 16.23 -10.79 5.35
N LYS A 85 16.28 -11.30 4.12
CA LYS A 85 17.45 -11.13 3.25
C LYS A 85 17.54 -9.67 2.79
N SER A 86 18.76 -9.18 2.61
CA SER A 86 18.98 -7.91 1.91
C SER A 86 18.71 -8.08 0.42
N VAL A 87 18.23 -7.03 -0.26
CA VAL A 87 18.15 -7.03 -1.74
C VAL A 87 19.53 -7.26 -2.38
N ALA A 88 20.61 -6.88 -1.70
CA ALA A 88 21.98 -7.09 -2.17
C ALA A 88 22.41 -8.57 -2.17
N ASP A 89 21.68 -9.45 -1.48
CA ASP A 89 22.00 -10.87 -1.36
C ASP A 89 21.36 -11.74 -2.46
N PHE A 90 20.55 -11.15 -3.35
CA PHE A 90 19.88 -11.87 -4.42
C PHE A 90 20.73 -11.88 -5.69
N SER A 91 21.11 -13.08 -6.14
CA SER A 91 21.67 -13.27 -7.49
C SER A 91 20.59 -13.21 -8.57
N GLU A 92 20.98 -13.02 -9.83
CA GLU A 92 20.03 -13.12 -10.95
C GLU A 92 19.37 -14.51 -11.02
N GLU A 93 20.11 -15.58 -10.69
CA GLU A 93 19.58 -16.93 -10.58
C GLU A 93 18.52 -17.05 -9.48
N ASP A 94 18.75 -16.42 -8.32
CA ASP A 94 17.76 -16.35 -7.24
C ASP A 94 16.51 -15.56 -7.64
N LEU A 95 16.64 -14.57 -8.52
CA LEU A 95 15.51 -13.76 -8.99
C LEU A 95 14.67 -14.52 -10.03
N ASN A 96 15.29 -15.36 -10.84
CA ASN A 96 14.63 -16.09 -11.93
C ASN A 96 13.53 -17.07 -11.46
N GLN A 97 13.63 -17.55 -10.21
CA GLN A 97 12.63 -18.42 -9.58
C GLN A 97 11.36 -17.70 -9.11
N TYR A 98 11.34 -16.36 -9.10
CA TYR A 98 10.15 -15.59 -8.74
C TYR A 98 9.30 -15.27 -9.95
N ASP A 99 7.98 -15.24 -9.75
CA ASP A 99 6.99 -14.92 -10.78
C ASP A 99 6.55 -13.45 -10.70
N ALA A 100 6.61 -12.88 -9.49
CA ALA A 100 6.29 -11.48 -9.24
C ALA A 100 7.20 -10.86 -8.16
N LEU A 101 7.46 -9.57 -8.34
CA LEU A 101 7.96 -8.65 -7.32
C LEU A 101 6.80 -7.83 -6.77
N PHE A 102 6.74 -7.66 -5.46
CA PHE A 102 5.81 -6.76 -4.80
C PHE A 102 6.53 -5.84 -3.81
N ILE A 103 6.28 -4.54 -3.92
CA ILE A 103 6.85 -3.51 -3.04
C ILE A 103 5.72 -2.87 -2.22
N PRO A 104 5.57 -3.22 -0.93
CA PRO A 104 4.68 -2.51 -0.02
C PRO A 104 5.17 -1.06 0.15
N GLY A 105 4.25 -0.19 0.54
CA GLY A 105 4.52 1.17 0.97
C GLY A 105 4.73 1.28 2.48
N GLY A 106 4.12 2.32 3.05
CA GLY A 106 4.62 3.02 4.23
C GLY A 106 5.67 4.07 3.84
N HIS A 107 5.70 5.21 4.53
CA HIS A 107 6.50 6.37 4.10
C HIS A 107 8.01 6.10 4.04
N GLY A 108 8.53 5.07 4.73
CA GLY A 108 9.95 4.75 4.70
C GLY A 108 10.51 4.47 3.29
N ILE A 109 9.72 3.83 2.41
CA ILE A 109 10.18 3.49 1.05
C ILE A 109 10.48 4.72 0.18
N MET A 110 9.95 5.90 0.54
CA MET A 110 10.24 7.17 -0.14
C MET A 110 11.70 7.63 0.07
N PHE A 111 12.38 7.10 1.09
CA PHE A 111 13.74 7.52 1.48
C PHE A 111 14.81 6.55 1.00
N ASP A 112 14.59 5.24 1.09
CA ASP A 112 15.59 4.25 0.73
C ASP A 112 15.28 3.51 -0.58
N GLY A 113 14.04 3.53 -1.05
CA GLY A 113 13.63 2.94 -2.33
C GLY A 113 14.37 3.58 -3.51
N PRO A 114 14.25 4.90 -3.74
CA PRO A 114 14.93 5.58 -4.85
C PRO A 114 16.46 5.50 -4.81
N GLU A 115 17.03 5.43 -3.60
CA GLU A 115 18.47 5.43 -3.37
C GLU A 115 19.12 4.04 -3.49
N SER A 116 18.30 2.97 -3.49
CA SER A 116 18.79 1.59 -3.54
C SER A 116 19.10 1.16 -4.97
N SER A 117 20.37 1.23 -5.35
CA SER A 117 20.86 0.70 -6.62
C SER A 117 20.63 -0.81 -6.76
N GLU A 118 20.62 -1.55 -5.66
CA GLU A 118 20.36 -3.00 -5.68
C GLU A 118 18.88 -3.32 -5.88
N LEU A 119 17.95 -2.57 -5.24
CA LEU A 119 16.52 -2.69 -5.55
C LEU A 119 16.24 -2.36 -7.01
N LYS A 120 16.85 -1.28 -7.52
CA LYS A 120 16.77 -0.92 -8.94
C LYS A 120 17.18 -2.11 -9.83
N LYS A 121 18.33 -2.75 -9.59
CA LYS A 121 18.77 -3.91 -10.37
C LYS A 121 17.78 -5.07 -10.32
N ILE A 122 17.20 -5.36 -9.15
CA ILE A 122 16.16 -6.39 -9.01
C ILE A 122 14.96 -6.06 -9.92
N VAL A 123 14.44 -4.83 -9.83
CA VAL A 123 13.28 -4.39 -10.64
C VAL A 123 13.60 -4.51 -12.13
N GLU A 124 14.75 -4.01 -12.58
CA GLU A 124 15.15 -4.04 -13.99
C GLU A 124 15.37 -5.47 -14.52
N HIS A 125 15.98 -6.34 -13.71
CA HIS A 125 16.17 -7.76 -14.07
C HIS A 125 14.82 -8.46 -14.22
N MET A 126 13.94 -8.33 -13.23
CA MET A 126 12.62 -8.95 -13.25
C MET A 126 11.74 -8.38 -14.37
N TRP A 127 11.82 -7.07 -14.64
CA TRP A 127 11.16 -6.42 -15.77
C TRP A 127 11.62 -7.01 -17.10
N LYS A 128 12.93 -7.11 -17.32
CA LYS A 128 13.53 -7.71 -18.53
C LYS A 128 13.10 -9.17 -18.75
N GLN A 129 12.92 -9.92 -17.66
CA GLN A 129 12.43 -11.30 -17.71
C GLN A 129 10.91 -11.41 -17.91
N GLY A 130 10.18 -10.29 -18.07
CA GLY A 130 8.73 -10.28 -18.24
C GLY A 130 7.96 -10.73 -17.00
N LYS A 131 8.57 -10.65 -15.82
CA LYS A 131 7.93 -10.94 -14.54
C LYS A 131 6.94 -9.83 -14.19
N ILE A 132 6.04 -10.12 -13.25
CA ILE A 132 5.11 -9.11 -12.74
C ILE A 132 5.88 -8.19 -11.79
N ILE A 133 5.74 -6.88 -12.00
CA ILE A 133 6.22 -5.85 -11.09
C ILE A 133 5.00 -5.21 -10.44
N SER A 134 4.96 -5.22 -9.11
CA SER A 134 3.81 -4.69 -8.38
C SER A 134 4.20 -3.87 -7.16
N ALA A 135 3.34 -2.92 -6.81
CA ALA A 135 3.54 -2.05 -5.66
C ALA A 135 2.21 -1.46 -5.17
N VAL A 136 2.16 -0.98 -3.93
CA VAL A 136 0.96 -0.32 -3.36
C VAL A 136 1.36 0.91 -2.54
N CYS A 137 0.46 1.90 -2.45
CA CYS A 137 0.65 3.07 -1.60
C CYS A 137 1.91 3.86 -2.00
N HIS A 138 2.89 4.00 -1.10
CA HIS A 138 4.18 4.60 -1.42
C HIS A 138 5.16 3.66 -2.13
N GLY A 139 4.87 2.36 -2.19
CA GLY A 139 5.70 1.34 -2.81
C GLY A 139 6.22 1.67 -4.22
N PRO A 140 5.45 2.36 -5.10
CA PRO A 140 5.96 2.82 -6.40
C PRO A 140 7.22 3.70 -6.32
N ALA A 141 7.56 4.28 -5.16
CA ALA A 141 8.84 4.95 -4.93
C ALA A 141 10.05 4.05 -5.24
N GLY A 142 9.96 2.75 -4.94
CA GLY A 142 11.01 1.77 -5.26
C GLY A 142 11.12 1.46 -6.76
N LEU A 143 10.17 1.89 -7.57
CA LEU A 143 10.16 1.70 -9.03
C LEU A 143 10.71 2.92 -9.79
N LEU A 144 10.73 4.10 -9.16
CA LEU A 144 11.10 5.36 -9.83
C LEU A 144 12.48 5.32 -10.52
N PRO A 145 13.53 4.70 -9.94
CA PRO A 145 14.86 4.67 -10.57
C PRO A 145 14.99 3.65 -11.70
N ALA A 146 14.05 2.71 -11.84
CA ALA A 146 14.17 1.57 -12.74
C ALA A 146 13.85 1.97 -14.20
N VAL A 147 14.71 1.53 -15.11
CA VAL A 147 14.52 1.71 -16.56
C VAL A 147 14.37 0.37 -17.26
N ASP A 148 13.66 0.37 -18.39
CA ASP A 148 13.65 -0.79 -19.27
C ASP A 148 15.05 -0.92 -19.91
N PRO A 149 15.79 -2.03 -19.67
CA PRO A 149 17.16 -2.15 -20.19
C PRO A 149 17.26 -2.14 -21.72
N SER A 150 16.16 -2.35 -22.43
CA SER A 150 16.12 -2.35 -23.90
C SER A 150 15.98 -0.95 -24.50
N SER A 151 15.26 -0.04 -23.83
CA SER A 151 15.02 1.32 -24.32
C SER A 151 15.80 2.39 -23.55
N GLY A 152 16.18 2.12 -22.29
CA GLY A 152 16.74 3.10 -21.36
C GLY A 152 15.71 4.08 -20.79
N ASP A 153 14.43 3.95 -21.14
CA ASP A 153 13.34 4.75 -20.60
C ASP A 153 12.86 4.21 -19.25
N SER A 154 12.29 5.05 -18.40
CA SER A 154 11.61 4.58 -17.17
C SER A 154 10.59 3.49 -17.50
N ILE A 155 10.50 2.46 -16.64
CA ILE A 155 9.48 1.40 -16.78
C ILE A 155 8.05 1.92 -16.62
N LEU A 156 7.88 3.14 -16.11
CA LEU A 156 6.59 3.82 -15.95
C LEU A 156 6.15 4.60 -17.19
N LYS A 157 7.07 4.88 -18.13
CA LYS A 157 6.80 5.75 -19.28
C LYS A 157 5.71 5.17 -20.18
N GLY A 158 4.61 5.91 -20.34
CA GLY A 158 3.43 5.51 -21.11
C GLY A 158 2.69 4.32 -20.52
N LYS A 159 2.86 4.06 -19.22
CA LYS A 159 2.12 3.02 -18.48
C LYS A 159 1.07 3.65 -17.60
N ARG A 160 -0.10 3.02 -17.55
CA ARG A 160 -1.11 3.31 -16.54
C ARG A 160 -0.61 2.80 -15.20
N ALA A 161 -0.62 3.65 -14.19
CA ALA A 161 -0.20 3.30 -12.83
C ALA A 161 -0.90 4.19 -11.79
N CYS A 162 -0.97 3.73 -10.55
CA CYS A 162 -1.42 4.52 -9.42
C CYS A 162 -0.44 4.37 -8.24
N GLY A 163 -0.69 5.13 -7.18
CA GLY A 163 0.06 5.12 -5.92
C GLY A 163 -0.60 6.08 -4.95
N PHE A 164 0.01 6.29 -3.79
CA PHE A 164 -0.53 7.20 -2.79
C PHE A 164 -0.65 8.61 -3.38
N THR A 165 -1.85 9.16 -3.31
CA THR A 165 -2.17 10.40 -4.02
C THR A 165 -1.66 11.61 -3.25
N ASN A 166 -1.46 12.71 -3.99
CA ASN A 166 -1.15 14.00 -3.41
C ASN A 166 -2.23 14.49 -2.43
N SER A 167 -3.50 14.17 -2.69
CA SER A 167 -4.61 14.51 -1.78
C SER A 167 -4.54 13.71 -0.49
N GLU A 168 -4.32 12.40 -0.56
CA GLU A 168 -4.12 11.56 0.63
C GLU A 168 -2.90 12.01 1.44
N GLU A 169 -1.78 12.36 0.79
CA GLU A 169 -0.56 12.87 1.44
C GLU A 169 -0.82 14.16 2.23
N ARG A 170 -1.62 15.07 1.66
CA ARG A 170 -2.06 16.29 2.37
C ARG A 170 -3.04 15.97 3.48
N ALA A 171 -3.94 15.02 3.29
CA ALA A 171 -4.92 14.62 4.29
C ALA A 171 -4.26 14.05 5.55
N VAL A 172 -3.12 13.34 5.41
CA VAL A 172 -2.32 12.85 6.55
C VAL A 172 -1.30 13.87 7.08
N GLY A 173 -1.25 15.08 6.51
CA GLY A 173 -0.38 16.17 6.97
C GLY A 173 1.12 15.93 6.74
N LYS A 174 1.50 15.02 5.83
CA LYS A 174 2.90 14.64 5.58
C LYS A 174 3.46 15.21 4.27
N HIS A 175 2.65 15.95 3.51
CA HIS A 175 3.01 16.50 2.20
C HIS A 175 4.31 17.33 2.19
N ASP A 176 4.54 18.15 3.22
CA ASP A 176 5.75 18.97 3.35
C ASP A 176 6.92 18.24 4.05
N LEU A 177 6.71 16.99 4.49
CA LEU A 177 7.69 16.19 5.21
C LEU A 177 8.35 15.12 4.32
N VAL A 178 7.64 14.65 3.30
CA VAL A 178 8.19 13.69 2.33
C VAL A 178 9.22 14.36 1.43
N PRO A 179 10.25 13.62 0.95
CA PRO A 179 11.33 14.21 0.16
C PRO A 179 10.88 14.71 -1.22
N TYR A 180 9.76 14.20 -1.72
CA TYR A 180 9.12 14.58 -2.98
C TYR A 180 7.67 14.06 -3.00
N SER A 181 6.84 14.60 -3.91
CA SER A 181 5.52 14.04 -4.22
C SER A 181 5.66 12.79 -5.07
N LEU A 182 5.14 11.65 -4.60
CA LEU A 182 5.16 10.40 -5.35
C LEU A 182 4.39 10.52 -6.68
N GLU A 183 3.14 11.00 -6.60
CA GLU A 183 2.27 11.17 -7.76
C GLU A 183 2.91 12.07 -8.83
N ASP A 184 3.47 13.21 -8.42
CA ASP A 184 4.10 14.14 -9.37
C ASP A 184 5.34 13.51 -9.99
N LYS A 185 6.12 12.75 -9.21
CA LYS A 185 7.33 12.11 -9.73
C LYS A 185 7.03 10.97 -10.69
N MET A 186 5.97 10.21 -10.44
CA MET A 186 5.48 9.20 -11.40
C MET A 186 5.04 9.87 -12.71
N LYS A 187 4.29 10.97 -12.65
CA LYS A 187 3.88 11.75 -13.83
C LYS A 187 5.08 12.33 -14.59
N GLU A 188 6.08 12.84 -13.88
CA GLU A 188 7.32 13.37 -14.49
C GLU A 188 8.09 12.28 -15.26
N LEU A 189 8.08 11.04 -14.76
CA LEU A 189 8.67 9.88 -15.44
C LEU A 189 7.79 9.35 -16.60
N GLY A 190 6.66 9.99 -16.87
CA GLY A 190 5.77 9.70 -17.99
C GLY A 190 4.71 8.64 -17.69
N ALA A 191 4.41 8.35 -16.42
CA ALA A 191 3.27 7.52 -16.07
C ALA A 191 1.95 8.22 -16.42
N ASP A 192 1.03 7.46 -17.01
CA ASP A 192 -0.38 7.85 -17.11
C ASP A 192 -1.03 7.59 -15.74
N PHE A 193 -0.77 8.48 -14.78
CA PHE A 193 -1.19 8.29 -13.39
C PHE A 193 -2.72 8.33 -13.26
N GLU A 194 -3.28 7.28 -12.66
CA GLU A 194 -4.70 7.14 -12.35
C GLU A 194 -4.90 7.10 -10.83
N CYS A 195 -6.08 7.50 -10.37
CA CYS A 195 -6.48 7.36 -8.99
C CYS A 195 -7.96 6.99 -8.90
N GLY A 196 -8.35 6.45 -7.76
CA GLY A 196 -9.72 6.14 -7.40
C GLY A 196 -10.59 7.40 -7.31
N PRO A 197 -11.91 7.22 -7.23
CA PRO A 197 -12.86 8.33 -7.23
C PRO A 197 -12.75 9.26 -6.01
N ALA A 198 -12.10 8.80 -4.94
CA ALA A 198 -11.81 9.57 -3.73
C ALA A 198 -10.59 9.00 -3.00
N ASP A 199 -10.01 9.80 -2.10
CA ASP A 199 -9.02 9.34 -1.12
C ASP A 199 -9.54 8.10 -0.37
N TRP A 200 -8.63 7.18 -0.04
CA TRP A 200 -8.91 5.93 0.69
C TRP A 200 -9.76 4.90 -0.07
N SER A 201 -10.09 5.16 -1.34
CA SER A 201 -10.75 4.17 -2.19
C SER A 201 -9.83 2.98 -2.46
N GLU A 202 -10.36 1.76 -2.40
CA GLU A 202 -9.70 0.61 -3.01
C GLU A 202 -9.57 0.86 -4.52
N TYR A 203 -8.34 0.94 -5.02
CA TYR A 203 -8.07 1.21 -6.43
C TYR A 203 -6.79 0.52 -6.89
N VAL A 204 -6.91 -0.24 -7.99
CA VAL A 204 -5.82 -1.02 -8.56
C VAL A 204 -5.77 -0.78 -10.06
N VAL A 205 -4.57 -0.49 -10.56
CA VAL A 205 -4.27 -0.37 -11.97
C VAL A 205 -3.40 -1.54 -12.41
N LYS A 206 -3.82 -2.23 -13.46
CA LYS A 206 -3.03 -3.25 -14.16
C LYS A 206 -2.79 -2.80 -15.60
N ASP A 207 -1.52 -2.64 -15.95
CA ASP A 207 -1.05 -2.39 -17.31
C ASP A 207 -0.02 -3.46 -17.70
N GLY A 208 -0.49 -4.49 -18.39
CA GLY A 208 0.32 -5.65 -18.75
C GLY A 208 0.86 -6.37 -17.52
N LYS A 209 2.16 -6.16 -17.25
CA LYS A 209 2.91 -6.77 -16.12
C LYS A 209 3.16 -5.80 -14.97
N LEU A 210 2.81 -4.53 -15.11
CA LEU A 210 2.84 -3.55 -14.02
C LEU A 210 1.48 -3.55 -13.31
N ILE A 211 1.48 -3.79 -12.00
CA ILE A 211 0.27 -3.77 -11.17
C ILE A 211 0.50 -2.84 -9.98
N THR A 212 -0.26 -1.77 -9.86
CA THR A 212 -0.11 -0.80 -8.77
C THR A 212 -1.41 -0.58 -8.03
N GLY A 213 -1.34 -0.29 -6.73
CA GLY A 213 -2.49 0.04 -5.89
C GLY A 213 -2.32 1.38 -5.17
N GLN A 214 -3.41 2.06 -4.90
CA GLN A 214 -3.37 3.44 -4.41
C GLN A 214 -2.91 3.59 -2.95
N ASN A 215 -3.38 2.74 -2.04
CA ASN A 215 -3.31 2.98 -0.59
C ASN A 215 -3.45 1.65 0.19
N PRO A 216 -3.39 1.64 1.54
CA PRO A 216 -3.55 0.41 2.32
C PRO A 216 -4.83 -0.37 2.01
N GLN A 217 -5.93 0.32 1.70
CA GLN A 217 -7.23 -0.30 1.34
C GLN A 217 -7.14 -1.10 0.05
N SER A 218 -6.13 -0.83 -0.78
CA SER A 218 -5.88 -1.52 -2.05
C SER A 218 -4.99 -2.75 -1.93
N SER A 219 -4.41 -3.04 -0.74
CA SER A 219 -3.41 -4.11 -0.56
C SER A 219 -3.91 -5.48 -1.01
N ARG A 220 -5.08 -5.90 -0.52
CA ARG A 220 -5.67 -7.20 -0.87
C ARG A 220 -6.01 -7.27 -2.36
N ALA A 221 -6.63 -6.22 -2.90
CA ALA A 221 -7.00 -6.19 -4.31
C ALA A 221 -5.76 -6.30 -5.23
N VAL A 222 -4.65 -5.63 -4.91
CA VAL A 222 -3.38 -5.80 -5.66
C VAL A 222 -2.94 -7.27 -5.60
N ALA A 223 -2.98 -7.90 -4.43
CA ALA A 223 -2.56 -9.28 -4.27
C ALA A 223 -3.39 -10.27 -5.11
N GLU A 224 -4.71 -10.08 -5.17
CA GLU A 224 -5.61 -10.90 -5.99
C GLU A 224 -5.37 -10.69 -7.51
N VAL A 225 -5.09 -9.45 -7.93
CA VAL A 225 -4.73 -9.15 -9.33
C VAL A 225 -3.37 -9.76 -9.68
N VAL A 226 -2.39 -9.74 -8.77
CA VAL A 226 -1.10 -10.44 -8.95
C VAL A 226 -1.34 -11.95 -9.06
N ALA A 227 -2.09 -12.55 -8.13
CA ALA A 227 -2.36 -13.98 -8.09
C ALA A 227 -3.02 -14.48 -9.38
N SER A 228 -4.09 -13.80 -9.83
CA SER A 228 -4.78 -14.12 -11.08
C SER A 228 -3.92 -13.89 -12.33
N THR A 229 -2.94 -12.98 -12.27
CA THR A 229 -2.01 -12.74 -13.38
C THR A 229 -0.92 -13.81 -13.47
N VAL A 230 -0.48 -14.38 -12.33
CA VAL A 230 0.41 -15.56 -12.33
C VAL A 230 -0.36 -16.83 -12.66
N LEU A 231 -1.58 -16.97 -12.15
CA LEU A 231 -2.44 -18.15 -12.29
C LEU A 231 -3.72 -17.77 -13.06
N PRO A 232 -3.69 -17.72 -14.40
CA PRO A 232 -4.81 -17.25 -15.23
C PRO A 232 -6.10 -18.09 -15.14
N HIS A 233 -6.13 -19.14 -14.31
CA HIS A 233 -7.30 -19.99 -14.08
C HIS A 233 -7.96 -19.81 -12.71
N ILE A 234 -7.53 -18.85 -11.89
CA ILE A 234 -8.25 -18.50 -10.66
C ILE A 234 -9.43 -17.59 -11.01
N PRO A 235 -10.69 -18.03 -10.90
CA PRO A 235 -11.82 -17.13 -11.06
C PRO A 235 -11.81 -16.08 -9.94
N PRO A 236 -12.14 -14.80 -10.22
CA PRO A 236 -12.22 -13.77 -9.18
C PRO A 236 -13.26 -14.17 -8.13
N GLN A 237 -12.86 -14.17 -6.86
CA GLN A 237 -13.79 -14.38 -5.76
C GLN A 237 -14.57 -13.08 -5.54
N HIS A 238 -15.74 -12.96 -6.17
CA HIS A 238 -16.74 -12.00 -5.71
C HIS A 238 -17.24 -12.48 -4.35
N GLU A 239 -17.14 -11.62 -3.33
CA GLU A 239 -17.84 -11.83 -2.06
C GLU A 239 -19.32 -12.08 -2.37
N GLY A 240 -19.76 -13.31 -2.11
CA GLY A 240 -21.12 -13.72 -2.39
C GLY A 240 -22.09 -12.86 -1.59
N LYS A 241 -22.90 -12.07 -2.30
CA LYS A 241 -24.20 -11.67 -1.76
C LYS A 241 -24.94 -12.97 -1.42
N ALA A 242 -25.24 -13.14 -0.14
CA ALA A 242 -26.11 -14.20 0.33
C ALA A 242 -27.50 -14.01 -0.31
N GLU A 243 -27.75 -14.69 -1.42
CA GLU A 243 -29.11 -14.91 -1.90
C GLU A 243 -29.66 -16.16 -1.19
N GLY A 244 -30.73 -15.94 -0.42
CA GLY A 244 -31.34 -16.94 0.43
C GLY A 244 -31.79 -18.17 -0.34
N GLU A 245 -31.37 -19.33 0.14
CA GLU A 245 -31.87 -20.62 -0.32
C GLU A 245 -33.36 -20.75 0.01
N GLY A 246 -34.20 -20.68 -1.02
CA GLY A 246 -35.61 -21.04 -0.96
C GLY A 246 -35.78 -22.55 -0.77
N PHE A 247 -36.03 -22.95 0.46
CA PHE A 247 -36.46 -24.30 0.84
C PHE A 247 -37.77 -24.68 0.14
N LYS A 248 -37.71 -25.61 -0.83
CA LYS A 248 -38.90 -26.24 -1.43
C LYS A 248 -39.38 -27.40 -0.57
N ALA A 249 -40.43 -27.20 0.21
CA ALA A 249 -41.20 -28.29 0.82
C ALA A 249 -42.33 -28.73 -0.14
N ARG A 250 -42.37 -30.04 -0.44
CA ARG A 250 -43.54 -30.74 -1.00
C ARG A 250 -44.30 -31.40 0.15
N GLY A 251 -45.62 -31.25 0.22
CA GLY A 251 -46.45 -32.13 1.07
C GLY A 251 -47.83 -31.64 1.49
N HIS A 252 -48.81 -31.89 0.61
CA HIS A 252 -50.25 -32.15 0.85
C HIS A 252 -51.25 -31.06 1.32
N PRO A 253 -52.53 -31.16 0.85
CA PRO A 253 -53.53 -30.09 0.94
C PRO A 253 -54.46 -30.27 2.14
N VAL A 254 -54.92 -29.16 2.71
CA VAL A 254 -56.12 -29.11 3.56
C VAL A 254 -56.98 -27.94 3.12
N THR A 255 -58.23 -28.27 2.81
CA THR A 255 -59.35 -27.39 2.45
C THR A 255 -59.89 -26.64 3.67
N GLY A 256 -60.33 -25.40 3.52
CA GLY A 256 -61.17 -24.72 4.51
C GLY A 256 -61.27 -23.21 4.30
N GLU A 257 -62.47 -22.73 4.00
CA GLU A 257 -62.84 -21.36 3.67
C GLU A 257 -62.83 -20.36 4.86
N HIS A 258 -62.75 -19.08 4.49
CA HIS A 258 -63.48 -17.90 5.01
C HIS A 258 -62.68 -16.69 5.56
N HIS A 259 -62.88 -15.59 4.83
CA HIS A 259 -63.13 -14.19 5.26
C HIS A 259 -61.98 -13.26 5.74
N ALA A 260 -61.74 -12.28 4.86
CA ALA A 260 -61.91 -10.83 5.06
C ALA A 260 -60.90 -9.98 5.88
N HIS A 261 -60.51 -8.88 5.20
CA HIS A 261 -60.12 -7.54 5.67
C HIS A 261 -58.79 -7.31 6.39
N GLY A 262 -58.10 -6.23 5.96
CA GLY A 262 -57.26 -5.41 6.83
C GLY A 262 -55.99 -4.87 6.19
N ASP A 263 -56.06 -3.66 5.66
CA ASP A 263 -54.91 -2.77 5.42
C ASP A 263 -54.07 -2.56 6.70
N ASP A 264 -52.74 -2.45 6.58
CA ASP A 264 -52.00 -1.27 7.07
C ASP A 264 -50.46 -1.38 6.90
N LYS A 265 -49.94 -0.45 6.10
CA LYS A 265 -48.80 0.46 6.34
C LYS A 265 -47.47 -0.10 6.88
N VAL A 266 -46.49 -0.08 5.97
CA VAL A 266 -45.05 -0.04 6.22
C VAL A 266 -44.61 1.39 6.58
N PRO A 267 -43.85 1.63 7.67
CA PRO A 267 -43.15 2.90 7.89
C PRO A 267 -41.73 2.88 7.27
N PRO A 268 -41.18 4.03 6.83
CA PRO A 268 -39.93 4.09 6.08
C PRO A 268 -38.68 4.06 6.95
N HIS A 269 -37.59 3.57 6.35
CA HIS A 269 -36.20 3.69 6.83
C HIS A 269 -35.80 5.14 7.16
N PRO A 270 -35.05 5.38 8.25
CA PRO A 270 -34.32 6.62 8.42
C PRO A 270 -32.97 6.59 7.70
N GLN A 271 -32.66 7.75 7.13
CA GLN A 271 -31.52 8.08 6.31
C GLN A 271 -30.18 8.11 7.08
N SER A 272 -29.12 7.99 6.28
CA SER A 272 -27.71 8.24 6.54
C SER A 272 -27.39 9.38 7.51
N HIS A 273 -26.55 9.10 8.51
CA HIS A 273 -25.82 10.12 9.26
C HIS A 273 -24.33 10.10 8.86
N MET A 274 -23.94 10.99 7.94
CA MET A 274 -22.55 11.42 7.80
C MET A 274 -22.17 12.19 9.07
N HIS A 275 -21.23 11.66 9.85
CA HIS A 275 -20.60 12.43 10.93
C HIS A 275 -19.36 13.13 10.37
N GLN A 276 -19.44 14.46 10.28
CA GLN A 276 -18.29 15.33 10.05
C GLN A 276 -17.40 15.30 11.29
N TRP A 277 -16.13 14.96 11.10
CA TRP A 277 -15.08 15.10 12.10
C TRP A 277 -14.63 16.57 12.14
N GLN A 278 -14.77 17.24 13.29
CA GLN A 278 -14.14 18.54 13.56
C GLN A 278 -13.13 18.39 14.71
N SER A 279 -11.87 18.68 14.42
CA SER A 279 -10.78 18.76 15.41
C SER A 279 -10.83 20.11 16.15
N PRO A 280 -10.58 20.16 17.48
CA PRO A 280 -10.54 21.42 18.21
C PRO A 280 -9.16 22.09 18.11
N VAL A 281 -9.12 23.26 17.46
CA VAL A 281 -8.00 24.20 17.51
C VAL A 281 -7.99 24.90 18.87
N ARG A 282 -6.92 24.75 19.66
CA ARG A 282 -6.64 25.63 20.81
C ARG A 282 -5.86 26.86 20.33
N GLN A 283 -6.51 28.02 20.43
CA GLN A 283 -5.86 29.32 20.37
C GLN A 283 -5.21 29.64 21.73
N THR A 284 -3.96 30.12 21.71
CA THR A 284 -3.41 30.94 22.79
C THR A 284 -2.76 32.17 22.19
N THR A 285 -3.31 33.34 22.51
CA THR A 285 -2.77 34.68 22.24
C THR A 285 -2.12 35.24 23.52
N HIS A 286 -0.99 35.95 23.39
CA HIS A 286 -0.63 37.23 24.05
C HIS A 286 0.89 37.48 23.90
N THR A 287 1.36 38.37 23.02
CA THR A 287 1.70 39.82 23.19
C THR A 287 2.96 40.12 24.05
N GLY A 288 3.98 40.75 23.45
CA GLY A 288 5.27 41.22 24.01
C GLY A 288 5.20 42.47 24.91
N PRO A 289 6.18 43.42 24.97
CA PRO A 289 7.36 43.66 24.11
C PRO A 289 8.70 44.13 24.79
N GLY A 290 9.75 44.37 23.97
CA GLY A 290 10.86 45.34 24.19
C GLY A 290 12.17 44.78 24.79
N THR A 291 13.40 45.20 24.46
CA THR A 291 13.99 46.25 23.60
C THR A 291 15.49 45.92 23.37
N ALA A 292 16.06 46.55 22.33
CA ALA A 292 17.40 46.39 21.75
C ALA A 292 18.63 46.66 22.65
N SER A 293 19.78 46.09 22.26
CA SER A 293 21.05 46.84 22.17
C SER A 293 22.05 46.21 21.20
N ARG A 294 22.68 47.08 20.41
CA ARG A 294 23.72 46.84 19.39
C ARG A 294 25.11 46.60 20.03
N SER A 295 25.98 45.87 19.34
CA SER A 295 27.40 46.22 19.08
C SER A 295 28.05 45.10 18.25
N ALA A 296 28.34 45.32 16.96
CA ALA A 296 29.61 45.81 16.41
C ALA A 296 30.62 44.69 16.11
N ARG A 297 30.78 44.41 14.80
CA ARG A 297 31.99 43.81 14.22
C ARG A 297 33.14 44.81 14.30
N PRO A 298 34.39 44.34 14.21
CA PRO A 298 35.15 44.73 13.03
C PRO A 298 35.87 43.57 12.33
N ASP A 299 36.33 43.94 11.15
CA ASP A 299 36.86 43.22 10.00
C ASP A 299 38.41 43.15 10.01
N LYS A 300 38.97 42.35 9.09
CA LYS A 300 40.37 42.21 8.60
C LYS A 300 41.25 41.22 9.38
N SER A 301 42.03 40.32 8.77
CA SER A 301 42.87 40.37 7.54
C SER A 301 43.17 38.94 7.04
N TYR A 302 43.05 38.58 5.76
CA TYR A 302 44.05 38.57 4.67
C TYR A 302 45.52 38.17 5.01
N VAL A 303 46.02 37.22 4.20
CA VAL A 303 47.40 36.73 3.90
C VAL A 303 48.08 35.76 4.88
N GLY A 304 48.46 34.59 4.33
CA GLY A 304 49.38 33.61 4.88
C GLY A 304 49.17 32.23 4.30
#